data_AF-A0A158IZ51-F1
#
_entry.id   AF-A0A158IZ51-F1
#
_cell.length_a   1.000
_cell.length_b   1.000
_cell.length_c   1.000
_cell.angle_alpha   90.00
_cell.angle_beta   90.00
_cell.angle_gamma   90.00
#
_symmetry.space_group_name_H-M   'P 1'
#
loop_
_entity.id
_entity.type
_entity.pdbx_description
1 polymer ?
#
loop_
_entity_poly.entity_id
_entity_poly.type
_entity_poly.pdbx_seq_one_letter_code
_entity_poly.pdbx_strand_id
1 'polypeptide(L)'
;MRLSQFISAEMEAILAEWESFAATMLPAAQGLSPLELRDHAQQILEAVARDLAVPQTRQAQLDKSRGLAPVSDGAPETAAQTHAVLRAARF
;
A
#
# COMPACT_ATOMS: atom_id res chain seq x y z
N MET A 1 17.80 8.10 -9.14
CA MET A 1 16.73 7.09 -9.15
C MET A 1 15.41 7.75 -8.73
N ARG A 2 14.28 7.47 -9.40
CA ARG A 2 12.96 7.97 -8.96
C ARG A 2 12.40 7.09 -7.83
N LEU A 3 11.51 7.62 -7.01
CA LEU A 3 10.93 6.88 -5.87
C LEU A 3 10.20 5.59 -6.31
N SER A 4 9.42 5.64 -7.39
CA SER A 4 8.77 4.44 -7.94
C SER A 4 9.75 3.33 -8.29
N GLN A 5 10.90 3.70 -8.88
CA GLN A 5 11.96 2.75 -9.23
C GLN A 5 12.65 2.19 -7.99
N PHE A 6 12.87 3.02 -6.97
CA PHE A 6 13.43 2.58 -5.70
C PHE A 6 12.52 1.56 -5.01
N ILE A 7 11.21 1.84 -4.91
CA ILE A 7 10.25 0.94 -4.28
C ILE A 7 10.24 -0.42 -4.99
N SER A 8 10.25 -0.43 -6.32
CA SER A 8 10.29 -1.69 -7.08
C SER A 8 11.62 -2.43 -6.96
N ALA A 9 12.75 -1.71 -6.94
CA ALA A 9 14.08 -2.33 -6.85
C ALA A 9 14.37 -2.90 -5.46
N GLU A 10 13.90 -2.23 -4.41
CA GLU A 10 14.17 -2.58 -3.01
C GLU A 10 12.97 -3.25 -2.32
N MET A 11 12.05 -3.85 -3.09
CA MET A 11 10.77 -4.38 -2.58
C MET A 11 10.95 -5.30 -1.37
N GLU A 12 11.83 -6.30 -1.46
CA GLU A 12 12.03 -7.25 -0.36
C GLU A 12 12.67 -6.59 0.87
N ALA A 13 13.59 -5.65 0.69
CA ALA A 13 14.18 -4.92 1.81
C ALA A 13 13.12 -4.09 2.54
N ILE A 14 12.24 -3.42 1.79
CA ILE A 14 11.11 -2.66 2.37
C ILE A 14 10.14 -3.60 3.09
N LEU A 15 9.82 -4.76 2.51
CA LEU A 15 8.92 -5.74 3.13
C LEU A 15 9.52 -6.38 4.39
N ALA A 16 10.84 -6.58 4.44
CA ALA A 16 11.52 -7.07 5.63
C ALA A 16 11.44 -6.04 6.78
N GLU A 17 11.68 -4.76 6.50
CA GLU A 17 11.52 -3.69 7.49
C GLU A 17 10.06 -3.51 7.92
N TRP A 18 9.11 -3.65 6.99
CA TRP A 18 7.68 -3.65 7.29
C TRP A 18 7.33 -4.78 8.27
N GLU A 19 7.77 -6.00 8.00
CA GLU A 19 7.54 -7.16 8.85
C GLU A 19 8.16 -6.96 10.24
N SER A 20 9.42 -6.50 10.29
CA SER A 20 10.14 -6.21 11.53
C SER A 20 9.37 -5.22 12.39
N PHE A 21 8.87 -4.13 11.80
CA PHE A 21 8.04 -3.15 12.50
C PHE A 21 6.71 -3.75 12.94
N ALA A 22 6.00 -4.46 12.06
CA ALA A 22 4.71 -5.07 12.36
C ALA A 22 4.79 -6.06 13.53
N ALA A 23 5.88 -6.83 13.63
CA ALA A 23 6.13 -7.76 14.71
C ALA A 23 6.20 -7.08 16.11
N THR A 24 6.49 -5.77 16.16
CA THR A 24 6.52 -5.01 17.42
C THR A 24 5.14 -4.61 17.94
N MET A 25 4.08 -4.77 17.13
CA MET A 25 2.72 -4.30 17.45
C MET A 25 1.96 -5.28 18.38
N LEU A 26 2.46 -5.50 19.58
CA LEU A 26 1.83 -6.36 20.58
C LEU A 26 0.61 -5.69 21.27
N PRO A 27 -0.41 -6.47 21.68
CA PRO A 27 -0.53 -7.93 21.55
C PRO A 27 -1.04 -8.38 20.17
N ALA A 28 -1.42 -7.47 19.28
CA ALA A 28 -2.03 -7.80 17.99
C ALA A 28 -1.13 -8.66 17.08
N ALA A 29 0.19 -8.47 17.15
CA ALA A 29 1.17 -9.26 16.41
C ALA A 29 1.46 -10.64 17.02
N GLN A 30 0.93 -10.94 18.21
CA GLN A 30 1.28 -12.16 18.92
C GLN A 30 0.80 -13.41 18.16
N GLY A 31 1.75 -14.29 17.82
CA GLY A 31 1.48 -15.55 17.12
C GLY A 31 1.28 -15.43 15.61
N LEU A 32 1.40 -14.22 15.03
CA LEU A 32 1.32 -14.05 13.59
C LEU A 32 2.62 -14.51 12.90
N SER A 33 2.47 -15.19 11.78
CA SER A 33 3.57 -15.58 10.89
C SER A 33 4.10 -14.39 10.08
N PRO A 34 5.32 -14.49 9.51
CA PRO A 34 5.84 -13.50 8.56
C PRO A 34 4.87 -13.15 7.43
N LEU A 35 4.17 -14.15 6.88
CA LEU A 35 3.19 -13.95 5.83
C LEU A 35 2.01 -13.10 6.31
N GLU A 36 1.51 -13.36 7.52
CA GLU A 36 0.40 -12.59 8.11
C GLU A 36 0.81 -11.18 8.53
N LEU A 37 2.07 -10.99 8.95
CA LEU A 37 2.62 -9.67 9.27
C LEU A 37 2.81 -8.80 8.02
N ARG A 38 3.16 -9.42 6.89
CA ARG A 38 3.27 -8.74 5.60
C ARG A 38 1.91 -8.51 4.95
N ASP A 39 0.98 -9.46 5.05
CA ASP A 39 -0.39 -9.39 4.49
C ASP A 39 -0.38 -8.81 3.05
N HIS A 40 -1.03 -7.67 2.84
CA HIS A 40 -1.16 -7.00 1.54
C HIS A 40 -0.05 -5.96 1.25
N ALA A 41 1.01 -5.90 2.06
CA ALA A 41 2.02 -4.84 1.99
C ALA A 41 2.69 -4.75 0.61
N GLN A 42 3.02 -5.88 -0.01
CA GLN A 42 3.65 -5.89 -1.33
C GLN A 42 2.73 -5.27 -2.38
N GLN A 43 1.47 -5.69 -2.43
CA GLN A 43 0.51 -5.20 -3.41
C GLN A 43 0.19 -3.71 -3.20
N ILE A 44 0.21 -3.25 -1.95
CA ILE A 44 0.11 -1.82 -1.61
C ILE A 44 1.30 -1.06 -2.19
N LEU A 45 2.53 -1.52 -1.94
CA LEU A 45 3.75 -0.88 -2.43
C LEU A 45 3.83 -0.88 -3.97
N GLU A 46 3.41 -1.96 -4.62
CA GLU A 46 3.29 -2.03 -6.07
C GLU A 46 2.28 -1.03 -6.62
N ALA A 47 1.12 -0.88 -5.99
CA ALA A 47 0.12 0.11 -6.37
C ALA A 47 0.67 1.53 -6.23
N VAL A 48 1.37 1.82 -5.13
CA VAL A 48 2.05 3.11 -4.89
C VAL A 48 3.13 3.36 -5.95
N ALA A 49 3.97 2.39 -6.26
CA ALA A 49 5.03 2.53 -7.25
C ALA A 49 4.45 2.79 -8.66
N ARG A 50 3.39 2.08 -9.05
CA ARG A 50 2.68 2.30 -10.31
C ARG A 50 2.10 3.71 -10.37
N ASP A 51 1.40 4.12 -9.33
CA ASP A 51 0.76 5.44 -9.24
C ASP A 51 1.78 6.59 -9.29
N LEU A 52 2.92 6.46 -8.59
CA LEU A 52 4.04 7.41 -8.64
C LEU A 52 4.72 7.48 -10.00
N ALA A 53 4.62 6.44 -10.83
CA ALA A 53 5.18 6.42 -12.17
C ALA A 53 4.29 7.16 -13.19
N VAL A 54 3.01 7.41 -12.88
CA VAL A 54 2.06 8.09 -13.77
C VAL A 54 2.31 9.60 -13.73
N PRO A 55 2.67 10.23 -14.86
CA PRO A 55 2.75 11.70 -14.95
C PRO A 55 1.36 12.32 -14.72
N GLN A 56 1.31 13.34 -13.88
CA GLN A 56 0.06 14.04 -13.54
C GLN A 56 0.22 15.53 -13.76
N THR A 57 -0.83 16.18 -14.28
CA THR A 57 -0.91 17.64 -14.31
C THR A 57 -1.13 18.19 -12.90
N ARG A 58 -0.91 19.49 -12.70
CA ARG A 58 -1.21 20.14 -11.40
C ARG A 58 -2.68 19.95 -11.01
N GLN A 59 -3.61 20.05 -11.97
CA GLN A 59 -5.03 19.86 -11.70
C GLN A 59 -5.32 18.41 -11.27
N ALA A 60 -4.77 17.41 -11.97
CA ALA A 60 -4.93 16.01 -11.60
C ALA A 60 -4.41 15.71 -10.18
N GLN A 61 -3.27 16.31 -9.79
CA GLN A 61 -2.74 16.18 -8.42
C GLN A 61 -3.68 16.81 -7.38
N LEU A 62 -4.24 17.99 -7.66
CA LEU A 62 -5.19 18.68 -6.77
C LEU A 62 -6.50 17.90 -6.61
N ASP A 63 -7.03 17.37 -7.72
CA ASP A 63 -8.26 16.57 -7.69
C ASP A 63 -8.04 15.29 -6.89
N LYS A 64 -6.92 14.60 -7.15
CA LYS A 64 -6.54 13.41 -6.40
C LYS A 64 -6.36 13.67 -4.90
N SER A 65 -5.68 14.75 -4.51
CA SER A 65 -5.47 15.07 -3.08
C SER A 65 -6.77 15.38 -2.34
N ARG A 66 -7.84 15.72 -3.07
CA ARG A 66 -9.18 15.99 -2.54
C ARG A 66 -10.14 14.82 -2.68
N GLY A 67 -9.68 13.67 -3.21
CA GLY A 67 -10.52 12.51 -3.48
C GLY A 67 -11.48 12.71 -4.66
N LEU A 68 -11.22 13.68 -5.53
CA LEU A 68 -12.02 14.00 -6.73
C LEU A 68 -11.43 13.41 -8.02
N ALA A 69 -10.36 12.62 -7.92
CA ALA A 69 -9.80 11.95 -9.08
C ALA A 69 -10.84 11.00 -9.71
N PRO A 70 -10.87 10.88 -11.06
CA PRO A 70 -11.79 9.97 -11.72
C PRO A 70 -11.59 8.55 -11.20
N VAL A 71 -12.66 7.95 -10.69
CA VAL A 71 -12.69 6.51 -10.41
C VAL A 71 -13.11 5.83 -11.71
N SER A 72 -12.32 4.87 -12.18
CA SER A 72 -12.76 4.06 -13.31
C SER A 72 -13.87 3.13 -12.83
N ASP A 73 -15.06 3.24 -13.44
CA ASP A 73 -16.17 2.33 -13.14
C ASP A 73 -15.73 0.87 -13.33
N GLY A 74 -15.93 0.04 -12.30
CA GLY A 74 -15.55 -1.36 -12.31
C GLY A 74 -14.06 -1.64 -12.07
N ALA A 75 -13.26 -0.65 -11.69
CA ALA A 75 -11.90 -0.91 -11.22
C ALA A 75 -11.92 -1.82 -9.98
N PRO A 76 -11.08 -2.88 -9.92
CA PRO A 76 -10.98 -3.71 -8.74
C PRO A 76 -10.48 -2.88 -7.56
N GLU A 77 -10.90 -3.25 -6.34
CA GLU A 77 -10.33 -2.68 -5.13
C GLU A 77 -8.81 -2.86 -5.13
N THR A 78 -8.10 -1.78 -4.81
CA THR A 78 -6.68 -1.86 -4.55
C THR A 78 -6.43 -2.63 -3.27
N ALA A 79 -5.27 -3.27 -3.16
CA ALA A 79 -4.86 -3.95 -1.93
C ALA A 79 -4.91 -3.03 -0.70
N ALA A 80 -4.70 -1.72 -0.87
CA ALA A 80 -4.86 -0.74 0.20
C ALA A 80 -6.33 -0.58 0.65
N GLN A 81 -7.28 -0.55 -0.30
CA GLN A 81 -8.72 -0.51 -0.01
C GLN A 81 -9.17 -1.80 0.66
N THR A 82 -8.81 -2.97 0.11
CA THR A 82 -9.15 -4.26 0.71
C THR A 82 -8.55 -4.40 2.11
N HIS A 83 -7.28 -4.04 2.30
CA HIS A 83 -6.65 -4.04 3.63
C HIS A 83 -7.36 -3.09 4.61
N ALA A 84 -7.74 -1.89 4.17
CA ALA A 84 -8.49 -0.95 5.01
C ALA A 84 -9.87 -1.49 5.42
N VAL A 85 -10.60 -2.12 4.48
CA VAL A 85 -11.89 -2.76 4.75
C VAL A 85 -11.73 -3.92 5.73
N LEU A 86 -10.78 -4.83 5.49
CA LEU A 86 -10.49 -5.96 6.38
C LEU A 86 -10.09 -5.50 7.79
N ARG A 87 -9.33 -4.40 7.89
CA ARG A 87 -8.98 -3.79 9.17
C ARG A 87 -10.19 -3.19 9.88
N ALA A 88 -11.10 -2.52 9.16
CA ALA A 88 -12.31 -1.96 9.75
C ALA A 88 -13.27 -3.05 10.25
N ALA A 89 -13.34 -4.19 9.57
CA ALA A 89 -14.20 -5.32 9.93
C ALA A 89 -13.70 -6.18 11.11
N ARG A 90 -12.50 -5.90 11.64
CA ARG A 90 -11.92 -6.61 12.80
C ARG A 90 -12.31 -6.01 14.17
N PHE A 91 -13.20 -5.04 14.19
CA PHE A 91 -13.83 -4.46 15.38
C PHE A 91 -15.34 -4.73 15.35
#